data_AF-A0A4U6X5M0-F1
#
_entry.id   AF-A0A4U6X5M0-F1
#
_cell.length_a   1.000
_cell.length_b   1.000
_cell.length_c   1.000
_cell.angle_alpha   90.00
_cell.angle_beta   90.00
_cell.angle_gamma   90.00
#
_symmetry.space_group_name_H-M   'P 1'
#
loop_
_entity.id
_entity.type
_entity.pdbx_description
1 polymer ?
#
loop_
_entity_poly.entity_id
_entity_poly.type
_entity_poly.pdbx_seq_one_letter_code
_entity_poly.pdbx_strand_id
1 'polypeptide(L)'
;MPMWVCDSEGCGRPAVRNLGDCTLCNRHLCSIHLQPPFHRCPKWEDADAYDPVAGEAEARELTALIDKIDTAALAARASFLRQGTPCEIAPLRYDRAERSSVMGGMNYHVEICFDDGVRWIARIRRFNATSPPARLRDYIVRSEAATLGFLEKTGVPAPRVYDFALEQADNPVGVGYILMEKLPGRSLRWSIATREQRSKVMSQLADTLIELRKYPFDVLGSLTLDRPGDSHIGALARESLTDFAPSGVMRTMGPFSSLEAYHRSSLQLVLDLILRGEMYSDRAVDAYLVHRFLVDLIPSVLPEPESEVEADPEPEDQKFYLKHADDKGDHILVDDDFNVTGIIDWEWAHTAPPAHAFNSPVGLLPVADFYSGSNDLGDDEAIFARLLEEKGRRRGDLDLDLGRFVRRGRLQHRCAFCCGYDLADWDGFQGLFRGLRDAAGVDGGLGWEEWKGVAMRRYAEEAGLRLLLSRQGDALCSQV
;
A
#
# COMPACT_ATOMS: atom_id res chain seq x y z
N MET A 1 -15.46 17.85 -1.28
CA MET A 1 -15.74 17.59 0.14
C MET A 1 -14.60 16.71 0.61
N PRO A 2 -14.08 16.90 1.82
CA PRO A 2 -12.99 16.04 2.28
C PRO A 2 -13.45 14.60 2.40
N MET A 3 -12.49 13.67 2.41
CA MET A 3 -12.79 12.26 2.69
C MET A 3 -13.48 12.11 4.05
N TRP A 4 -13.01 12.85 5.04
CA TRP A 4 -13.59 12.95 6.37
C TRP A 4 -13.69 14.41 6.82
N VAL A 5 -14.79 14.76 7.47
CA VAL A 5 -14.94 16.03 8.17
C VAL A 5 -14.51 15.81 9.62
N CYS A 6 -13.99 16.86 10.27
CA CYS A 6 -13.60 16.78 11.67
C CYS A 6 -14.78 16.43 12.58
N ASP A 7 -14.61 15.42 13.44
CA ASP A 7 -15.61 14.97 14.40
C ASP A 7 -15.74 15.88 15.64
N SER A 8 -15.13 17.06 15.63
CA SER A 8 -15.30 18.05 16.71
C SER A 8 -16.59 18.81 16.50
N GLU A 9 -17.34 19.02 17.58
CA GLU A 9 -18.67 19.64 17.54
C GLU A 9 -18.63 21.01 16.86
N GLY A 10 -19.50 21.21 15.86
CA GLY A 10 -19.56 22.45 15.08
C GLY A 10 -18.39 22.68 14.10
N CYS A 11 -17.47 21.73 13.94
CA CYS A 11 -16.32 21.88 13.04
C CYS A 11 -16.63 21.37 11.63
N GLY A 12 -16.72 22.29 10.65
CA GLY A 12 -16.83 21.93 9.23
C GLY A 12 -15.50 21.72 8.50
N ARG A 13 -14.38 21.67 9.22
CA ARG A 13 -13.05 21.59 8.60
C ARG A 13 -12.74 20.17 8.13
N PRO A 14 -11.92 20.03 7.07
CA PRO A 14 -11.41 18.73 6.66
C PRO A 14 -10.57 18.09 7.77
N ALA A 15 -10.77 16.80 8.00
CA ALA A 15 -9.86 16.02 8.83
C ALA A 15 -8.54 15.79 8.08
N VAL A 16 -7.45 15.70 8.82
CA VAL A 16 -6.14 15.37 8.25
C VAL A 16 -6.09 13.86 8.04
N ARG A 17 -5.85 13.39 6.82
CA ARG A 17 -5.72 11.95 6.53
C ARG A 17 -4.50 11.38 7.24
N ASN A 18 -4.61 10.15 7.75
CA ASN A 18 -3.62 9.43 8.55
C ASN A 18 -3.38 10.07 9.92
N LEU A 19 -2.86 11.30 9.97
CA LEU A 19 -2.53 11.98 11.24
C LEU A 19 -3.79 12.33 12.05
N GLY A 20 -4.89 12.64 11.38
CA GLY A 20 -6.19 12.92 11.97
C GLY A 20 -7.00 11.70 12.36
N ASP A 21 -6.61 10.51 11.90
CA ASP A 21 -7.35 9.26 12.05
C ASP A 21 -6.94 8.59 13.37
N CYS A 22 -7.43 9.11 14.50
CA CYS A 22 -7.04 8.62 15.81
C CYS A 22 -7.79 7.33 16.16
N THR A 23 -7.09 6.20 16.15
CA THR A 23 -7.64 4.88 16.54
C THR A 23 -8.00 4.79 18.02
N LEU A 24 -7.33 5.57 18.90
CA LEU A 24 -7.56 5.52 20.35
C LEU A 24 -8.94 6.04 20.76
N CYS A 25 -9.34 7.19 20.19
CA CYS A 25 -10.67 7.77 20.40
C CYS A 25 -11.65 7.48 19.25
N ASN A 26 -11.18 6.81 18.19
CA ASN A 26 -11.93 6.46 16.99
C ASN A 26 -12.59 7.68 16.31
N ARG A 27 -11.81 8.74 16.09
CA ARG A 27 -12.27 10.02 15.51
C ARG A 27 -11.36 10.49 14.39
N HIS A 28 -11.94 11.26 13.47
CA HIS A 28 -11.25 12.02 12.43
C HIS A 28 -11.10 13.48 12.86
N LEU A 29 -9.88 13.99 12.92
CA LEU A 29 -9.57 15.32 13.47
C LEU A 29 -8.90 16.23 12.44
N CYS A 30 -9.32 17.50 12.39
CA CYS A 30 -8.61 18.52 11.60
C CYS A 30 -7.35 19.00 12.31
N SER A 31 -6.51 19.76 11.60
CA SER A 31 -5.22 20.24 12.11
C SER A 31 -5.31 21.05 13.40
N ILE A 32 -6.42 21.75 13.66
CA ILE A 32 -6.64 22.44 14.94
C ILE A 32 -7.01 21.47 16.06
N HIS A 33 -8.00 20.60 15.82
CA HIS A 33 -8.51 19.71 16.84
C HIS A 33 -7.57 18.55 17.15
N LEU A 34 -6.54 18.34 16.34
CA LEU A 34 -5.42 17.45 16.64
C LEU A 34 -4.49 17.98 17.73
N GLN A 35 -4.47 19.29 17.95
CA GLN A 35 -3.56 19.91 18.91
C GLN A 35 -4.16 19.94 20.33
N PRO A 36 -3.32 19.95 21.37
CA PRO A 36 -3.74 20.37 22.70
C PRO A 36 -4.35 21.78 22.66
N PRO A 37 -5.40 22.08 23.46
CA PRO A 37 -6.03 21.23 24.48
C PRO A 37 -7.14 20.30 23.97
N PHE A 38 -7.43 20.30 22.66
CA PHE A 38 -8.60 19.63 22.07
C PHE A 38 -8.47 18.12 21.99
N HIS A 39 -7.27 17.63 21.69
CA HIS A 39 -6.98 16.20 21.62
C HIS A 39 -5.91 15.83 22.65
N ARG A 40 -6.20 14.78 23.42
CA ARG A 40 -5.41 14.37 24.59
C ARG A 40 -5.09 12.88 24.60
N CYS A 41 -5.36 12.16 23.51
CA CYS A 41 -4.92 10.78 23.43
C CYS A 41 -3.39 10.73 23.48
N PRO A 42 -2.81 9.76 24.20
CA PRO A 42 -1.36 9.59 24.29
C PRO A 42 -0.80 9.35 22.89
N LYS A 43 0.45 9.76 22.69
CA LYS A 43 1.18 9.46 21.46
C LYS A 43 2.01 8.19 21.64
N TRP A 44 2.33 7.52 20.54
CA TRP A 44 3.06 6.25 20.54
C TRP A 44 4.48 6.37 21.11
N GLU A 45 5.06 7.56 21.12
CA GLU A 45 6.39 7.83 21.72
C GLU A 45 6.39 7.67 23.25
N ASP A 46 5.23 7.80 23.90
CA ASP A 46 5.03 7.50 25.32
C ASP A 46 4.31 6.16 25.45
N ALA A 47 5.06 5.07 25.27
CA ALA A 47 4.54 3.70 25.25
C ALA A 47 3.78 3.34 26.54
N ASP A 48 4.24 3.83 27.70
CA ASP A 48 3.62 3.56 29.00
C ASP A 48 2.19 4.13 29.08
N ALA A 49 1.97 5.32 28.50
CA ALA A 49 0.64 5.91 28.39
C ALA A 49 -0.16 5.35 27.21
N TYR A 50 0.49 5.05 26.09
CA TYR A 50 -0.14 4.65 24.83
C TYR A 50 -0.64 3.20 24.83
N ASP A 51 0.21 2.24 25.19
CA ASP A 51 -0.06 0.81 25.02
C ASP A 51 -1.31 0.30 25.74
N PRO A 52 -1.65 0.78 26.95
CA PRO A 52 -2.91 0.41 27.61
C PRO A 52 -4.12 0.94 26.84
N VAL A 53 -4.10 2.22 26.45
CA VAL A 53 -5.22 2.87 25.76
C VAL A 53 -5.42 2.29 24.36
N ALA A 54 -4.33 1.99 23.65
CA ALA A 54 -4.34 1.32 22.36
C ALA A 54 -4.92 -0.10 22.47
N GLY A 55 -4.52 -0.85 23.50
CA GLY A 55 -5.06 -2.17 23.78
C GLY A 55 -6.56 -2.15 24.04
N GLU A 56 -7.04 -1.19 24.83
CA GLU A 56 -8.47 -1.03 25.09
C GLU A 56 -9.25 -0.60 23.84
N ALA A 57 -8.68 0.28 23.01
CA ALA A 57 -9.31 0.71 21.76
C ALA A 57 -9.43 -0.45 20.76
N GLU A 58 -8.36 -1.23 20.58
CA GLU A 58 -8.36 -2.43 19.74
C GLU A 58 -9.35 -3.49 20.27
N ALA A 59 -9.42 -3.69 21.60
CA ALA A 59 -10.40 -4.60 22.20
C ALA A 59 -11.84 -4.17 21.91
N ARG A 60 -12.18 -2.88 22.10
CA ARG A 60 -13.51 -2.35 21.78
C ARG A 60 -13.85 -2.50 20.31
N GLU A 61 -12.92 -2.18 19.42
CA GLU A 61 -13.05 -2.33 17.97
C GLU A 61 -13.40 -3.78 17.60
N LEU A 62 -12.58 -4.73 18.06
CA LEU A 62 -12.70 -6.12 17.66
C LEU A 62 -13.90 -6.82 18.30
N THR A 63 -14.26 -6.47 19.54
CA THR A 63 -15.52 -6.94 20.13
C THR A 63 -16.71 -6.47 19.29
N ALA A 64 -16.75 -5.18 18.91
CA ALA A 64 -17.83 -4.65 18.09
C ALA A 64 -17.86 -5.25 16.67
N LEU A 65 -16.70 -5.61 16.11
CA LEU A 65 -16.62 -6.33 14.84
C LEU A 65 -17.14 -7.76 14.99
N ILE A 66 -16.65 -8.51 15.98
CA ILE A 66 -17.03 -9.91 16.23
C ILE A 66 -18.54 -10.03 16.49
N ASP A 67 -19.13 -9.11 17.25
CA ASP A 67 -20.57 -9.11 17.54
C ASP A 67 -21.46 -8.95 16.29
N LYS A 68 -20.90 -8.44 15.19
CA LYS A 68 -21.61 -8.33 13.90
C LYS A 68 -21.52 -9.58 13.04
N ILE A 69 -20.57 -10.48 13.31
CA ILE A 69 -20.31 -11.65 12.47
C ILE A 69 -21.30 -12.76 12.82
N ASP A 70 -22.22 -13.05 11.89
CA ASP A 70 -23.01 -14.27 11.98
C ASP A 70 -22.17 -15.47 11.52
N THR A 71 -21.56 -16.16 12.49
CA THR A 71 -20.72 -17.33 12.23
C THR A 71 -21.50 -18.52 11.69
N ALA A 72 -22.80 -18.63 12.00
CA ALA A 72 -23.64 -19.70 11.47
C ALA A 72 -23.94 -19.47 9.99
N ALA A 73 -24.24 -18.24 9.60
CA ALA A 73 -24.40 -17.85 8.19
C ALA A 73 -23.10 -18.05 7.40
N LEU A 74 -21.96 -17.69 8.00
CA LEU A 74 -20.64 -17.87 7.38
C LEU A 74 -20.29 -19.34 7.18
N ALA A 75 -20.50 -20.19 8.20
CA ALA A 75 -20.31 -21.63 8.11
C ALA A 75 -21.26 -22.27 7.08
N ALA A 76 -22.54 -21.87 7.07
CA ALA A 76 -23.51 -22.35 6.09
C ALA A 76 -23.10 -22.01 4.65
N ARG A 77 -22.59 -20.79 4.41
CA ARG A 77 -22.07 -20.38 3.10
C ARG A 77 -20.84 -21.20 2.70
N ALA A 78 -19.89 -21.39 3.61
CA ALA A 78 -18.68 -22.17 3.36
C ALA A 78 -19.01 -23.64 3.05
N SER A 79 -19.92 -24.25 3.83
CA SER A 79 -20.43 -25.60 3.60
C SER A 79 -21.13 -25.74 2.25
N PHE A 80 -22.00 -24.77 1.90
CA PHE A 80 -22.67 -24.74 0.60
C PHE A 80 -21.68 -24.74 -0.57
N LEU A 81 -20.63 -23.91 -0.50
CA LEU A 81 -19.57 -23.84 -1.52
C LEU A 81 -18.76 -25.14 -1.63
N ARG A 82 -18.72 -25.95 -0.57
CA ARG A 82 -18.13 -27.30 -0.54
C ARG A 82 -19.17 -28.42 -0.68
N GLN A 83 -20.26 -28.18 -1.41
CA GLN A 83 -21.26 -29.22 -1.72
C GLN A 83 -21.88 -29.87 -0.47
N GLY A 84 -22.00 -29.12 0.62
CA GLY A 84 -22.63 -29.55 1.87
C GLY A 84 -21.69 -30.25 2.86
N THR A 85 -20.37 -30.25 2.65
CA THR A 85 -19.42 -30.71 3.67
C THR A 85 -19.57 -29.87 4.93
N PRO A 86 -19.85 -30.46 6.11
CA PRO A 86 -19.97 -29.71 7.35
C PRO A 86 -18.66 -29.02 7.73
N CYS A 87 -18.78 -27.90 8.44
CA CYS A 87 -17.65 -27.18 9.00
C CYS A 87 -18.02 -26.50 10.31
N GLU A 88 -16.99 -26.20 11.07
CA GLU A 88 -17.06 -25.53 12.36
C GLU A 88 -16.23 -24.24 12.35
N ILE A 89 -16.76 -23.24 13.05
CA ILE A 89 -16.07 -21.99 13.36
C ILE A 89 -16.00 -21.92 14.89
N ALA A 90 -14.79 -21.83 15.44
CA ALA A 90 -14.63 -21.70 16.87
C ALA A 90 -15.32 -20.41 17.39
N PRO A 91 -15.86 -20.41 18.62
CA PRO A 91 -16.46 -19.20 19.20
C PRO A 91 -15.48 -18.03 19.14
N LEU A 92 -15.88 -16.97 18.45
CA LEU A 92 -15.04 -15.81 18.24
C LEU A 92 -14.93 -15.00 19.53
N ARG A 93 -13.71 -14.77 19.99
CA ARG A 93 -13.38 -13.87 21.10
C ARG A 93 -12.07 -13.18 20.79
N TYR A 94 -12.00 -11.89 21.08
CA TYR A 94 -10.73 -11.19 20.98
C TYR A 94 -9.84 -11.54 22.17
N ASP A 95 -8.68 -12.10 21.88
CA ASP A 95 -7.57 -12.27 22.82
C ASP A 95 -6.33 -11.58 22.25
N ARG A 96 -5.79 -10.62 23.00
CA ARG A 96 -4.59 -9.88 22.62
C ARG A 96 -3.37 -10.80 22.49
N ALA A 97 -3.33 -11.92 23.21
CA ALA A 97 -2.23 -12.89 23.13
C ALA A 97 -2.23 -13.66 21.79
N GLU A 98 -3.39 -13.85 21.16
CA GLU A 98 -3.56 -14.56 19.89
C GLU A 98 -3.60 -13.62 18.68
N ARG A 99 -3.45 -12.31 18.91
CA ARG A 99 -3.55 -11.25 17.90
C ARG A 99 -2.78 -11.58 16.62
N SER A 100 -1.50 -11.95 16.73
CA SER A 100 -0.65 -12.21 15.55
C SER A 100 -1.06 -13.44 14.74
N SER A 101 -1.85 -14.36 15.31
CA SER A 101 -2.37 -15.54 14.61
C SER A 101 -3.71 -15.32 13.94
N VAL A 102 -4.50 -14.34 14.40
CA VAL A 102 -5.89 -14.15 13.95
C VAL A 102 -6.12 -12.84 13.21
N MET A 103 -5.13 -11.94 13.13
CA MET A 103 -5.29 -10.67 12.43
C MET A 103 -3.96 -10.04 11.97
N GLY A 104 -4.05 -9.27 10.90
CA GLY A 104 -3.00 -8.38 10.41
C GLY A 104 -3.25 -6.92 10.80
N GLY A 105 -2.63 -6.00 10.08
CA GLY A 105 -2.86 -4.55 10.28
C GLY A 105 -4.31 -4.16 9.98
N MET A 106 -4.86 -4.61 8.85
CA MET A 106 -6.15 -4.16 8.33
C MET A 106 -7.28 -5.20 8.41
N ASN A 107 -6.97 -6.47 8.68
CA ASN A 107 -7.93 -7.56 8.54
C ASN A 107 -7.91 -8.51 9.75
N TYR A 108 -9.09 -8.96 10.16
CA TYR A 108 -9.35 -10.05 11.08
C TYR A 108 -9.67 -11.33 10.29
N HIS A 109 -9.15 -12.46 10.73
CA HIS A 109 -9.24 -13.73 10.03
C HIS A 109 -10.02 -14.73 10.89
N VAL A 110 -11.14 -15.21 10.35
CA VAL A 110 -11.95 -16.29 10.95
C VAL A 110 -11.57 -17.59 10.27
N GLU A 111 -11.04 -18.54 11.02
CA GLU A 111 -10.75 -19.88 10.52
C GLU A 111 -12.00 -20.74 10.47
N ILE A 112 -12.16 -21.46 9.35
CA ILE A 112 -13.26 -22.40 9.12
C ILE A 112 -12.65 -23.79 8.93
N CYS A 113 -13.00 -24.73 9.80
CA CYS A 113 -12.48 -26.09 9.80
C CYS A 113 -13.55 -27.05 9.28
N PHE A 114 -13.30 -27.73 8.17
CA PHE A 114 -14.20 -28.75 7.64
C PHE A 114 -13.93 -30.12 8.26
N ASP A 115 -14.95 -30.98 8.30
CA ASP A 115 -14.86 -32.34 8.86
C ASP A 115 -13.80 -33.23 8.16
N ASP A 116 -13.48 -32.91 6.90
CA ASP A 116 -12.44 -33.59 6.11
C ASP A 116 -11.02 -33.05 6.34
N GLY A 117 -10.86 -32.12 7.29
CA GLY A 117 -9.58 -31.55 7.71
C GLY A 117 -9.09 -30.38 6.87
N VAL A 118 -9.78 -30.02 5.78
CA VAL A 118 -9.48 -28.81 5.00
C VAL A 118 -9.82 -27.57 5.84
N ARG A 119 -9.03 -26.51 5.68
CA ARG A 119 -9.20 -25.25 6.41
C ARG A 119 -9.28 -24.08 5.45
N TRP A 120 -10.26 -23.21 5.68
CA TRP A 120 -10.42 -21.94 4.98
C TRP A 120 -10.26 -20.77 5.95
N ILE A 121 -10.06 -19.58 5.41
CA ILE A 121 -10.09 -18.31 6.13
C ILE A 121 -11.19 -17.44 5.52
N ALA A 122 -12.01 -16.86 6.37
CA ALA A 122 -12.77 -15.66 6.05
C ALA A 122 -11.97 -14.44 6.49
N ARG A 123 -11.47 -13.67 5.51
CA ARG A 123 -10.73 -12.42 5.72
C ARG A 123 -11.73 -11.27 5.76
N ILE A 124 -11.81 -10.62 6.92
CA ILE A 124 -12.80 -9.60 7.25
C ILE A 124 -12.05 -8.32 7.60
N ARG A 125 -12.42 -7.21 6.97
CA ARG A 125 -11.74 -5.94 7.23
C ARG A 125 -12.09 -5.40 8.61
N ARG A 126 -11.06 -4.95 9.32
CA ARG A 126 -11.18 -4.18 10.56
C ARG A 126 -11.91 -2.86 10.33
N PHE A 127 -12.55 -2.33 11.37
CA PHE A 127 -13.30 -1.09 11.27
C PHE A 127 -13.00 -0.12 12.42
N ASN A 128 -12.19 0.90 12.13
CA ASN A 128 -11.84 1.98 13.03
C ASN A 128 -11.57 3.29 12.25
N ALA A 129 -11.02 4.32 12.89
CA ALA A 129 -10.76 5.62 12.27
C ALA A 129 -9.83 5.56 11.04
N THR A 130 -9.02 4.51 10.85
CA THR A 130 -8.18 4.38 9.64
C THR A 130 -8.93 3.71 8.48
N SER A 131 -10.15 3.24 8.70
CA SER A 131 -10.94 2.60 7.64
C SER A 131 -11.48 3.62 6.65
N PRO A 132 -11.38 3.38 5.34
CA PRO A 132 -11.95 4.30 4.36
C PRO A 132 -13.49 4.27 4.35
N PRO A 133 -14.12 5.27 3.69
CA PRO A 133 -15.54 5.25 3.43
C PRO A 133 -16.01 3.95 2.74
N ALA A 134 -17.22 3.49 3.06
CA ALA A 134 -17.74 2.19 2.65
C ALA A 134 -17.61 1.90 1.14
N ARG A 135 -17.89 2.89 0.28
CA ARG A 135 -17.75 2.74 -1.19
C ARG A 135 -16.33 2.37 -1.62
N LEU A 136 -15.33 2.97 -0.98
CA LEU A 136 -13.92 2.68 -1.27
C LEU A 136 -13.50 1.35 -0.65
N ARG A 137 -13.97 1.04 0.57
CA ARG A 137 -13.76 -0.28 1.19
C ARG A 137 -14.26 -1.41 0.28
N ASP A 138 -15.47 -1.29 -0.25
CA ASP A 138 -16.06 -2.27 -1.16
C ASP A 138 -15.28 -2.39 -2.48
N TYR A 139 -14.72 -1.28 -2.96
CA TYR A 139 -13.88 -1.31 -4.16
C TYR A 139 -12.56 -2.06 -3.93
N ILE A 140 -11.95 -1.86 -2.76
CA ILE A 140 -10.72 -2.56 -2.36
C ILE A 140 -10.96 -4.06 -2.21
N VAL A 141 -12.05 -4.48 -1.55
CA VAL A 141 -12.42 -5.90 -1.41
C VAL A 141 -12.62 -6.57 -2.78
N ARG A 142 -13.35 -5.91 -3.68
CA ARG A 142 -13.53 -6.41 -5.06
C ARG A 142 -12.20 -6.53 -5.80
N SER A 143 -11.32 -5.56 -5.61
CA SER A 143 -10.02 -5.53 -6.27
C SER A 143 -9.10 -6.65 -5.82
N GLU A 144 -9.08 -6.94 -4.52
CA GLU A 144 -8.31 -8.04 -3.98
C GLU A 144 -8.86 -9.41 -4.42
N ALA A 145 -10.18 -9.61 -4.37
CA ALA A 145 -10.81 -10.82 -4.88
C ALA A 145 -10.51 -11.03 -6.38
N ALA A 146 -10.53 -9.96 -7.18
CA ALA A 146 -10.14 -9.98 -8.59
C ALA A 146 -8.68 -10.42 -8.78
N THR A 147 -7.79 -9.91 -7.94
CA THR A 147 -6.35 -10.17 -8.00
C THR A 147 -6.05 -11.62 -7.64
N LEU A 148 -6.63 -12.15 -6.56
CA LEU A 148 -6.48 -13.55 -6.19
C LEU A 148 -7.08 -14.50 -7.24
N GLY A 149 -8.23 -14.15 -7.84
CA GLY A 149 -8.82 -14.92 -8.95
C GLY A 149 -7.99 -14.89 -10.24
N PHE A 150 -7.20 -13.84 -10.47
CA PHE A 150 -6.18 -13.81 -11.52
C PHE A 150 -5.00 -14.73 -11.16
N LEU A 151 -4.48 -14.64 -9.94
CA LEU A 151 -3.33 -15.41 -9.47
C LEU A 151 -3.59 -16.93 -9.45
N GLU A 152 -4.82 -17.37 -9.17
CA GLU A 152 -5.24 -18.78 -9.26
C GLU A 152 -4.95 -19.39 -10.65
N LYS A 153 -4.94 -18.58 -11.70
CA LYS A 153 -4.67 -18.99 -13.09
C LYS A 153 -3.18 -19.00 -13.43
N THR A 154 -2.31 -18.69 -12.47
CA THR A 154 -0.86 -18.59 -12.65
C THR A 154 -0.12 -19.62 -11.79
N GLY A 155 1.20 -19.73 -11.95
CA GLY A 155 2.06 -20.53 -11.06
C GLY A 155 2.43 -19.85 -9.73
N VAL A 156 1.89 -18.67 -9.42
CA VAL A 156 2.18 -17.95 -8.17
C VAL A 156 1.49 -18.65 -6.99
N PRO A 157 2.19 -18.97 -5.88
CA PRO A 157 1.56 -19.58 -4.72
C PRO A 157 0.73 -18.54 -3.95
N ALA A 158 -0.51 -18.30 -4.35
CA ALA A 158 -1.44 -17.37 -3.70
C ALA A 158 -2.72 -18.10 -3.23
N PRO A 159 -3.43 -17.57 -2.21
CA PRO A 159 -4.66 -18.20 -1.74
C PRO A 159 -5.73 -18.27 -2.83
N ARG A 160 -6.36 -19.44 -2.98
CA ARG A 160 -7.56 -19.57 -3.80
C ARG A 160 -8.75 -18.87 -3.15
N VAL A 161 -9.48 -18.04 -3.90
CA VAL A 161 -10.75 -17.45 -3.46
C VAL A 161 -11.91 -18.37 -3.81
N TYR A 162 -12.78 -18.64 -2.84
CA TYR A 162 -13.99 -19.43 -3.01
C TYR A 162 -15.23 -18.55 -3.19
N ASP A 163 -15.27 -17.41 -2.50
CA ASP A 163 -16.38 -16.46 -2.53
C ASP A 163 -15.96 -15.12 -1.90
N PHE A 164 -16.72 -14.06 -2.14
CA PHE A 164 -16.63 -12.82 -1.36
C PHE A 164 -18.00 -12.16 -1.27
N ALA A 165 -18.22 -11.39 -0.20
CA ALA A 165 -19.41 -10.58 -0.04
C ALA A 165 -19.05 -9.20 0.50
N LEU A 166 -19.84 -8.19 0.12
CA LEU A 166 -19.69 -6.82 0.60
C LEU A 166 -20.56 -6.60 1.85
N GLU A 167 -20.32 -5.51 2.56
CA GLU A 167 -21.13 -5.12 3.73
C GLU A 167 -22.45 -4.49 3.26
N GLN A 168 -23.33 -5.32 2.70
CA GLN A 168 -24.65 -4.94 2.17
C GLN A 168 -25.76 -5.66 2.92
N ALA A 169 -26.99 -5.14 2.84
CA ALA A 169 -28.12 -5.63 3.62
C ALA A 169 -28.53 -7.09 3.29
N ASP A 170 -28.15 -7.59 2.13
CA ASP A 170 -28.40 -8.96 1.67
C ASP A 170 -27.28 -9.94 2.03
N ASN A 171 -26.18 -9.48 2.64
CA ASN A 171 -25.13 -10.34 3.16
C ASN A 171 -25.51 -10.86 4.56
N PRO A 172 -25.87 -12.14 4.71
CA PRO A 172 -26.36 -12.69 5.98
C PRO A 172 -25.27 -12.78 7.05
N VAL A 173 -23.99 -12.68 6.68
CA VAL A 173 -22.86 -12.69 7.63
C VAL A 173 -22.76 -11.38 8.42
N GLY A 174 -23.39 -10.31 7.93
CA GLY A 174 -23.43 -9.00 8.61
C GLY A 174 -22.20 -8.11 8.35
N VAL A 175 -21.10 -8.66 7.83
CA VAL A 175 -19.88 -7.93 7.47
C VAL A 175 -19.34 -8.38 6.11
N GLY A 176 -18.62 -7.50 5.42
CA GLY A 176 -17.90 -7.87 4.20
C GLY A 176 -16.76 -8.85 4.48
N TYR A 177 -16.57 -9.83 3.59
CA TYR A 177 -15.54 -10.85 3.73
C TYR A 177 -15.01 -11.33 2.37
N ILE A 178 -13.80 -11.87 2.37
CA ILE A 178 -13.27 -12.75 1.31
C ILE A 178 -13.09 -14.14 1.93
N LEU A 179 -13.74 -15.15 1.35
CA LEU A 179 -13.60 -16.54 1.76
C LEU A 179 -12.56 -17.22 0.87
N MET A 180 -11.48 -17.67 1.47
CA MET A 180 -10.30 -18.14 0.74
C MET A 180 -9.58 -19.29 1.44
N GLU A 181 -8.67 -19.93 0.72
CA GLU A 181 -7.81 -21.00 1.20
C GLU A 181 -6.92 -20.56 2.37
N LYS A 182 -6.76 -21.43 3.38
CA LYS A 182 -5.73 -21.27 4.41
C LYS A 182 -4.44 -21.93 3.94
N LEU A 183 -3.49 -21.13 3.49
CA LEU A 183 -2.17 -21.63 3.09
C LEU A 183 -1.35 -22.11 4.32
N PRO A 184 -0.50 -23.15 4.17
CA PRO A 184 0.36 -23.63 5.24
C PRO A 184 1.57 -22.71 5.44
N GLY A 185 2.30 -22.92 6.54
CA GLY A 185 3.53 -22.18 6.86
C GLY A 185 3.32 -21.00 7.80
N ARG A 186 4.36 -20.19 7.95
CA ARG A 186 4.40 -19.01 8.82
C ARG A 186 4.99 -17.81 8.09
N SER A 187 4.59 -16.60 8.47
CA SER A 187 5.19 -15.36 7.94
C SER A 187 6.70 -15.34 8.14
N LEU A 188 7.40 -15.01 7.07
CA LEU A 188 8.85 -14.90 7.04
C LEU A 188 9.32 -13.75 7.92
N ARG A 189 10.20 -14.06 8.88
CA ARG A 189 10.91 -13.06 9.67
C ARG A 189 12.29 -12.85 9.10
N TRP A 190 12.42 -11.92 8.16
CA TRP A 190 13.66 -11.67 7.41
C TRP A 190 14.87 -11.43 8.33
N SER A 191 14.69 -10.61 9.37
CA SER A 191 15.73 -10.18 10.29
C SER A 191 16.45 -11.32 11.02
N ILE A 192 15.76 -12.44 11.27
CA ILE A 192 16.31 -13.60 11.99
C ILE A 192 16.69 -14.77 11.06
N ALA A 193 16.37 -14.68 9.77
CA ALA A 193 16.73 -15.71 8.78
C ALA A 193 18.23 -15.66 8.46
N THR A 194 18.87 -16.82 8.30
CA THR A 194 20.27 -16.91 7.88
C THR A 194 20.44 -16.49 6.42
N ARG A 195 21.68 -16.21 6.00
CA ARG A 195 21.98 -15.84 4.62
C ARG A 195 21.55 -16.92 3.62
N GLU A 196 21.73 -18.18 3.97
CA GLU A 196 21.35 -19.33 3.13
C GLU A 196 19.83 -19.43 3.01
N GLN A 197 19.11 -19.23 4.12
CA GLN A 197 17.64 -19.19 4.14
C GLN A 197 17.09 -18.04 3.30
N ARG A 198 17.64 -16.82 3.46
CA ARG A 198 17.28 -15.66 2.65
C ARG A 198 17.53 -15.89 1.16
N SER A 199 18.70 -16.44 0.80
CA SER A 199 19.03 -16.79 -0.58
C SER A 199 18.04 -17.81 -1.17
N LYS A 200 17.65 -18.83 -0.40
CA LYS A 200 16.63 -19.80 -0.80
C LYS A 200 15.27 -19.14 -1.05
N VAL A 201 14.81 -18.24 -0.17
CA VAL A 201 13.56 -17.50 -0.36
C VAL A 201 13.65 -16.57 -1.58
N MET A 202 14.72 -15.78 -1.70
CA MET A 202 14.97 -14.90 -2.85
C MET A 202 14.91 -15.66 -4.17
N SER A 203 15.47 -16.87 -4.22
CA SER A 203 15.41 -17.72 -5.40
C SER A 203 13.96 -18.08 -5.77
N GLN A 204 13.13 -18.46 -4.80
CA GLN A 204 11.71 -18.80 -5.05
C GLN A 204 10.88 -17.57 -5.41
N LEU A 205 11.18 -16.41 -4.81
CA LEU A 205 10.56 -15.14 -5.19
C LEU A 205 10.94 -14.73 -6.62
N ALA A 206 12.17 -15.00 -7.06
CA ALA A 206 12.58 -14.80 -8.44
C ALA A 206 11.77 -15.68 -9.42
N ASP A 207 11.45 -16.92 -9.06
CA ASP A 207 10.54 -17.76 -9.88
C ASP A 207 9.14 -17.15 -9.97
N THR A 208 8.65 -16.53 -8.89
CA THR A 208 7.35 -15.84 -8.84
C THR A 208 7.32 -14.63 -9.78
N LEU A 209 8.35 -13.78 -9.75
CA LEU A 209 8.42 -12.61 -10.65
C LEU A 209 8.51 -13.04 -12.12
N ILE A 210 9.28 -14.10 -12.40
CA ILE A 210 9.37 -14.69 -13.75
C ILE A 210 8.01 -15.25 -14.20
N GLU A 211 7.23 -15.84 -13.29
CA GLU A 211 5.88 -16.29 -13.60
C GLU A 211 4.96 -15.12 -13.92
N LEU A 212 4.93 -14.07 -13.09
CA LEU A 212 4.10 -12.88 -13.31
C LEU A 212 4.41 -12.15 -14.62
N ARG A 213 5.67 -12.17 -15.08
CA ARG A 213 6.10 -11.60 -16.36
C ARG A 213 5.41 -12.21 -17.59
N LYS A 214 4.82 -13.40 -17.47
CA LYS A 214 4.09 -14.05 -18.58
C LYS A 214 2.73 -13.41 -18.86
N TYR A 215 2.24 -12.55 -17.97
CA TYR A 215 0.89 -12.01 -18.01
C TYR A 215 0.91 -10.47 -18.06
N PRO A 216 1.21 -9.88 -19.23
CA PRO A 216 1.18 -8.43 -19.42
C PRO A 216 -0.25 -7.89 -19.45
N PHE A 217 -0.39 -6.62 -19.07
CA PHE A 217 -1.59 -5.80 -19.15
C PHE A 217 -1.29 -4.53 -19.95
N ASP A 218 -2.33 -3.88 -20.47
CA ASP A 218 -2.17 -2.71 -21.35
C ASP A 218 -2.26 -1.36 -20.61
N VAL A 219 -2.67 -1.37 -19.34
CA VAL A 219 -2.83 -0.15 -18.53
C VAL A 219 -2.38 -0.35 -17.08
N LEU A 220 -1.98 0.75 -16.44
CA LEU A 220 -1.70 0.89 -15.01
C LEU A 220 -3.00 1.09 -14.24
N GLY A 221 -3.30 0.20 -13.30
CA GLY A 221 -4.48 0.26 -12.46
C GLY A 221 -4.60 -0.96 -11.57
N SER A 222 -5.72 -1.13 -10.88
CA SER A 222 -5.97 -2.33 -10.08
C SER A 222 -6.92 -3.28 -10.80
N LEU A 223 -6.67 -4.59 -10.68
CA LEU A 223 -7.65 -5.59 -11.10
C LEU A 223 -8.94 -5.36 -10.32
N THR A 224 -10.09 -5.45 -10.98
CA THR A 224 -11.40 -5.31 -10.34
C THR A 224 -12.43 -6.21 -11.01
N LEU A 225 -13.53 -6.45 -10.30
CA LEU A 225 -14.67 -7.25 -10.75
C LEU A 225 -15.92 -6.36 -10.77
N ASP A 226 -16.43 -6.08 -11.97
CA ASP A 226 -17.77 -5.49 -12.12
C ASP A 226 -18.85 -6.57 -12.00
N ARG A 227 -18.51 -7.79 -12.45
CA ARG A 227 -19.37 -8.98 -12.42
C ARG A 227 -18.53 -10.20 -12.03
N PRO A 228 -19.13 -11.22 -11.38
CA PRO A 228 -18.43 -12.46 -11.09
C PRO A 228 -17.82 -13.09 -12.35
N GLY A 229 -16.51 -13.32 -12.34
CA GLY A 229 -15.78 -13.98 -13.42
C GLY A 229 -15.26 -13.08 -14.56
N ASP A 230 -15.62 -11.79 -14.59
CA ASP A 230 -15.15 -10.82 -15.60
C ASP A 230 -14.27 -9.76 -14.96
N SER A 231 -12.96 -10.05 -14.91
CA SER A 231 -11.94 -9.16 -14.33
C SER A 231 -11.31 -8.28 -15.39
N HIS A 232 -11.21 -6.98 -15.12
CA HIS A 232 -10.48 -6.02 -15.95
C HIS A 232 -9.63 -5.09 -15.08
N ILE A 233 -8.77 -4.28 -15.70
CA ILE A 233 -8.00 -3.25 -14.99
C ILE A 233 -8.84 -1.98 -14.86
N GLY A 234 -9.21 -1.65 -13.63
CA GLY A 234 -9.89 -0.41 -13.27
C GLY A 234 -8.93 0.61 -12.66
N ALA A 235 -9.50 1.62 -12.01
CA ALA A 235 -8.74 2.60 -11.25
C ALA A 235 -7.96 1.95 -10.09
N LEU A 236 -6.97 2.68 -9.55
CA LEU A 236 -6.19 2.20 -8.41
C LEU A 236 -7.07 2.09 -7.16
N ALA A 237 -7.13 0.89 -6.59
CA ALA A 237 -7.90 0.61 -5.39
C ALA A 237 -7.06 0.97 -4.15
N ARG A 238 -6.89 2.27 -3.86
CA ARG A 238 -6.11 2.75 -2.71
C ARG A 238 -6.64 4.07 -2.15
N GLU A 239 -6.64 4.19 -0.83
CA GLU A 239 -7.12 5.33 -0.05
C GLU A 239 -6.35 6.61 -0.35
N SER A 240 -5.02 6.52 -0.40
CA SER A 240 -4.15 7.66 -0.70
C SER A 240 -4.34 8.23 -2.12
N LEU A 241 -4.97 7.47 -3.01
CA LEU A 241 -5.20 7.84 -4.41
C LEU A 241 -6.69 8.09 -4.72
N THR A 242 -7.53 8.22 -3.70
CA THR A 242 -8.97 8.43 -3.87
C THR A 242 -9.42 9.75 -3.26
N ASP A 243 -10.31 10.46 -3.95
CA ASP A 243 -10.96 11.69 -3.46
C ASP A 243 -12.49 11.59 -3.55
N PHE A 244 -13.20 12.55 -2.96
CA PHE A 244 -14.67 12.58 -2.99
C PHE A 244 -15.22 13.93 -3.45
N ALA A 245 -16.12 13.87 -4.43
CA ALA A 245 -16.89 15.04 -4.84
C ALA A 245 -17.83 15.49 -3.70
N PRO A 246 -18.27 16.76 -3.67
CA PRO A 246 -19.29 17.23 -2.71
C PRO A 246 -20.59 16.42 -2.69
N SER A 247 -20.92 15.75 -3.80
CA SER A 247 -22.07 14.83 -3.91
C SER A 247 -21.85 13.46 -3.26
N GLY A 248 -20.68 13.19 -2.66
CA GLY A 248 -20.29 11.88 -2.14
C GLY A 248 -19.90 10.86 -3.23
N VAL A 249 -19.78 11.31 -4.48
CA VAL A 249 -19.28 10.48 -5.58
C VAL A 249 -17.77 10.29 -5.44
N MET A 250 -17.32 9.04 -5.46
CA MET A 250 -15.91 8.66 -5.42
C MET A 250 -15.22 9.13 -6.70
N ARG A 251 -14.07 9.80 -6.55
CA ARG A 251 -13.17 10.20 -7.62
C ARG A 251 -11.95 9.30 -7.56
N THR A 252 -11.93 8.33 -8.44
CA THR A 252 -10.89 7.32 -8.53
C THR A 252 -9.76 7.77 -9.45
N MET A 253 -8.57 7.18 -9.26
CA MET A 253 -7.38 7.52 -10.03
C MET A 253 -7.04 6.41 -11.03
N GLY A 254 -7.10 6.75 -12.31
CA GLY A 254 -6.83 5.81 -13.41
C GLY A 254 -8.06 5.04 -13.89
N PRO A 255 -7.88 3.99 -14.71
CA PRO A 255 -6.58 3.44 -15.14
C PRO A 255 -5.80 4.41 -16.04
N PHE A 256 -4.49 4.19 -16.19
CA PHE A 256 -3.61 5.02 -17.01
C PHE A 256 -2.90 4.21 -18.08
N SER A 257 -2.76 4.78 -19.28
CA SER A 257 -1.93 4.20 -20.35
C SER A 257 -0.44 4.55 -20.22
N SER A 258 -0.06 5.46 -19.31
CA SER A 258 1.33 5.83 -19.09
C SER A 258 1.67 6.11 -17.64
N LEU A 259 2.91 5.81 -17.25
CA LEU A 259 3.44 6.10 -15.92
C LEU A 259 3.50 7.61 -15.65
N GLU A 260 3.78 8.42 -16.68
CA GLU A 260 3.81 9.88 -16.56
C GLU A 260 2.44 10.44 -16.15
N ALA A 261 1.36 9.98 -16.80
CA ALA A 261 0.00 10.42 -16.47
C ALA A 261 -0.38 10.03 -15.04
N TYR A 262 0.05 8.84 -14.59
CA TYR A 262 -0.11 8.41 -13.21
C TYR A 262 0.62 9.32 -12.22
N HIS A 263 1.92 9.61 -12.43
CA HIS A 263 2.68 10.48 -11.53
C HIS A 263 2.12 11.91 -11.49
N ARG A 264 1.77 12.49 -12.65
CA ARG A 264 1.16 13.83 -12.71
C ARG A 264 -0.15 13.88 -11.92
N SER A 265 -1.01 12.88 -12.13
CA SER A 265 -2.33 12.83 -11.48
C SER A 265 -2.22 12.60 -9.97
N SER A 266 -1.32 11.70 -9.54
CA SER A 266 -1.10 11.40 -8.12
C SER A 266 -0.51 12.58 -7.37
N LEU A 267 0.55 13.20 -7.90
CA LEU A 267 1.16 14.36 -7.28
C LEU A 267 0.23 15.58 -7.27
N GLN A 268 -0.58 15.78 -8.32
CA GLN A 268 -1.59 16.84 -8.32
C GLN A 268 -2.64 16.63 -7.22
N LEU A 269 -3.10 15.38 -7.02
CA LEU A 269 -4.00 15.06 -5.91
C LEU A 269 -3.35 15.40 -4.56
N VAL A 270 -2.09 15.04 -4.35
CA VAL A 270 -1.38 15.36 -3.11
C VAL A 270 -1.28 16.88 -2.89
N LEU A 271 -0.92 17.65 -3.93
CA LEU A 271 -0.90 19.11 -3.86
C LEU A 271 -2.27 19.68 -3.48
N ASP A 272 -3.34 19.20 -4.10
CA ASP A 272 -4.71 19.62 -3.79
C ASP A 272 -5.11 19.27 -2.35
N LEU A 273 -4.68 18.12 -1.84
CA LEU A 273 -4.94 17.69 -0.45
C LEU A 273 -4.15 18.53 0.56
N ILE A 274 -2.91 18.90 0.26
CA ILE A 274 -2.13 19.85 1.06
C ILE A 274 -2.84 21.20 1.14
N LEU A 275 -3.28 21.74 -0.01
CA LEU A 275 -3.98 23.02 -0.06
C LEU A 275 -5.34 23.00 0.66
N ARG A 276 -5.99 21.84 0.72
CA ARG A 276 -7.20 21.62 1.54
C ARG A 276 -6.90 21.43 3.03
N GLY A 277 -5.65 21.18 3.42
CA GLY A 277 -5.29 20.84 4.80
C GLY A 277 -5.66 19.40 5.19
N GLU A 278 -5.88 18.53 4.20
CA GLU A 278 -6.12 17.09 4.40
C GLU A 278 -4.81 16.29 4.51
N MET A 279 -3.66 16.85 4.14
CA MET A 279 -2.36 16.18 4.24
C MET A 279 -1.28 17.14 4.73
N TYR A 280 -0.30 16.59 5.45
CA TYR A 280 0.91 17.28 5.90
C TYR A 280 0.64 18.61 6.62
N SER A 281 -0.43 18.67 7.42
CA SER A 281 -0.96 19.93 7.95
C SER A 281 -0.01 20.67 8.91
N ASP A 282 0.93 19.96 9.51
CA ASP A 282 1.99 20.45 10.38
C ASP A 282 3.20 21.01 9.60
N ARG A 283 3.35 20.64 8.32
CA ARG A 283 4.47 21.01 7.44
C ARG A 283 4.02 21.38 6.03
N ALA A 284 2.87 22.03 5.90
CA ALA A 284 2.18 22.19 4.61
C ALA A 284 3.04 22.90 3.54
N VAL A 285 3.81 23.93 3.92
CA VAL A 285 4.71 24.64 2.99
C VAL A 285 5.82 23.73 2.49
N ASP A 286 6.49 22.99 3.40
CA ASP A 286 7.59 22.10 3.06
C ASP A 286 7.11 20.95 2.17
N ALA A 287 5.98 20.35 2.54
CA ALA A 287 5.33 19.31 1.73
C ALA A 287 4.94 19.84 0.34
N TYR A 288 4.37 21.04 0.24
CA TYR A 288 3.99 21.63 -1.05
C TYR A 288 5.21 21.81 -1.97
N LEU A 289 6.31 22.36 -1.44
CA LEU A 289 7.55 22.54 -2.19
C LEU A 289 8.12 21.21 -2.70
N VAL A 290 8.15 20.19 -1.83
CA VAL A 290 8.60 18.84 -2.19
C VAL A 290 7.75 18.28 -3.31
N HIS A 291 6.42 18.25 -3.17
CA HIS A 291 5.55 17.62 -4.16
C HIS A 291 5.50 18.41 -5.47
N ARG A 292 5.59 19.75 -5.41
CA ARG A 292 5.73 20.57 -6.63
C ARG A 292 7.04 20.28 -7.34
N PHE A 293 8.14 20.11 -6.61
CA PHE A 293 9.41 19.68 -7.17
C PHE A 293 9.32 18.28 -7.79
N LEU A 294 8.66 17.33 -7.14
CA LEU A 294 8.44 15.99 -7.70
C LEU A 294 7.69 16.05 -9.04
N VAL A 295 6.74 16.98 -9.21
CA VAL A 295 6.05 17.20 -10.50
C VAL A 295 7.02 17.65 -11.60
N ASP A 296 7.96 18.53 -11.29
CA ASP A 296 9.00 18.95 -12.25
C ASP A 296 10.01 17.84 -12.53
N LEU A 297 10.22 16.94 -11.56
CA LEU A 297 11.16 15.84 -11.64
C LEU A 297 10.66 14.67 -12.47
N ILE A 298 9.35 14.59 -12.78
CA ILE A 298 8.73 13.46 -13.50
C ILE A 298 9.55 13.05 -14.74
N PRO A 299 9.92 13.95 -15.67
CA PRO A 299 10.66 13.56 -16.87
C PRO A 299 12.02 12.90 -16.59
N SER A 300 12.63 13.18 -15.44
CA SER A 300 13.93 12.66 -15.03
C SER A 300 13.86 11.31 -14.29
N VAL A 301 12.67 10.88 -13.85
CA VAL A 301 12.48 9.63 -13.06
C VAL A 301 11.73 8.55 -13.81
N LEU A 302 11.19 8.87 -15.00
CA LEU A 302 10.61 7.86 -15.88
C LEU A 302 11.70 6.86 -16.30
N PRO A 303 11.37 5.56 -16.34
CA PRO A 303 12.31 4.56 -16.83
C PRO A 303 12.63 4.80 -18.31
N GLU A 304 13.86 4.48 -18.71
CA GLU A 304 14.26 4.50 -20.11
C GLU A 304 13.37 3.55 -20.94
N PRO A 305 13.02 3.92 -22.18
CA PRO A 305 12.26 3.03 -23.06
C PRO A 305 13.07 1.75 -23.35
N GLU A 306 12.37 0.62 -23.46
CA GLU A 306 13.01 -0.71 -23.58
C GLU A 306 13.67 -0.97 -24.95
N SER A 307 13.58 -0.03 -25.91
CA SER A 307 13.97 -0.23 -27.31
C SER A 307 15.32 0.42 -27.68
N GLU A 308 16.40 -0.37 -27.66
CA GLU A 308 17.58 -0.19 -28.53
C GLU A 308 17.62 -1.23 -29.67
N VAL A 309 16.57 -2.03 -29.87
CA VAL A 309 16.53 -3.01 -30.96
C VAL A 309 15.84 -2.39 -32.18
N GLU A 310 16.64 -1.99 -33.17
CA GLU A 310 16.19 -1.62 -34.51
C GLU A 310 15.49 -2.82 -35.20
N ALA A 311 14.16 -2.88 -35.17
CA ALA A 311 13.32 -3.51 -36.19
C ALA A 311 11.84 -3.13 -35.99
N ASP A 312 11.30 -2.33 -36.92
CA ASP A 312 9.89 -1.92 -37.13
C ASP A 312 9.06 -1.40 -35.94
N PRO A 313 8.70 -0.10 -35.91
CA PRO A 313 7.81 0.46 -34.91
C PRO A 313 6.36 0.26 -35.33
N GLU A 314 5.81 -0.92 -35.11
CA GLU A 314 4.43 -0.92 -34.62
C GLU A 314 4.50 -0.34 -33.20
N PRO A 315 3.58 0.55 -32.77
CA PRO A 315 3.61 1.08 -31.42
C PRO A 315 3.46 -0.09 -30.44
N GLU A 316 4.58 -0.58 -29.88
CA GLU A 316 4.51 -1.51 -28.76
C GLU A 316 3.89 -0.75 -27.60
N ASP A 317 2.59 -0.94 -27.41
CA ASP A 317 1.85 -0.42 -26.27
C ASP A 317 2.62 -0.77 -25.00
N GLN A 318 2.98 0.24 -24.21
CA GLN A 318 3.67 0.07 -22.94
C GLN A 318 2.99 -1.04 -22.12
N LYS A 319 3.70 -2.14 -21.86
CA LYS A 319 3.16 -3.25 -21.07
C LYS A 319 3.31 -2.99 -19.58
N PHE A 320 2.31 -3.43 -18.83
CA PHE A 320 2.25 -3.36 -17.37
C PHE A 320 2.14 -4.78 -16.80
N TYR A 321 2.59 -4.96 -15.56
CA TYR A 321 2.64 -6.26 -14.89
C TYR A 321 2.16 -6.13 -13.46
N LEU A 322 1.55 -7.18 -12.92
CA LEU A 322 1.05 -7.18 -11.56
C LEU A 322 2.20 -6.94 -10.56
N LYS A 323 2.02 -5.95 -9.68
CA LYS A 323 2.92 -5.58 -8.60
C LYS A 323 2.22 -5.77 -7.26
N HIS A 324 2.88 -6.48 -6.35
CA HIS A 324 2.49 -6.54 -4.95
C HIS A 324 2.71 -5.18 -4.28
N ALA A 325 1.71 -4.70 -3.53
CA ALA A 325 1.73 -3.34 -2.98
C ALA A 325 2.42 -3.23 -1.61
N ASP A 326 2.61 -4.35 -0.91
CA ASP A 326 3.23 -4.43 0.42
C ASP A 326 4.41 -5.42 0.44
N ASP A 327 5.37 -5.25 -0.47
CA ASP A 327 6.48 -6.19 -0.71
C ASP A 327 7.60 -6.15 0.37
N LYS A 328 7.25 -5.88 1.63
CA LYS A 328 8.17 -5.75 2.79
C LYS A 328 8.63 -7.08 3.41
N GLY A 329 8.06 -8.20 2.97
CA GLY A 329 8.54 -9.56 3.23
C GLY A 329 7.72 -10.42 4.21
N ASP A 330 6.93 -9.82 5.10
CA ASP A 330 6.08 -10.55 6.06
C ASP A 330 4.83 -11.20 5.43
N HIS A 331 4.47 -10.76 4.23
CA HIS A 331 3.47 -11.36 3.34
C HIS A 331 3.94 -12.68 2.69
N ILE A 332 5.20 -13.09 2.88
CA ILE A 332 5.73 -14.37 2.38
C ILE A 332 5.58 -15.43 3.48
N LEU A 333 4.84 -16.50 3.19
CA LEU A 333 4.74 -17.67 4.05
C LEU A 333 5.81 -18.69 3.69
N VAL A 334 6.44 -19.26 4.72
CA VAL A 334 7.45 -20.30 4.59
C VAL A 334 7.19 -21.47 5.52
N ASP A 335 7.59 -22.67 5.09
CA ASP A 335 7.67 -23.86 5.96
C ASP A 335 8.97 -23.86 6.81
N ASP A 336 9.20 -24.94 7.56
CA ASP A 336 10.38 -25.09 8.42
C ASP A 336 11.70 -25.17 7.64
N ASP A 337 11.63 -25.56 6.36
CA ASP A 337 12.78 -25.64 5.46
C ASP A 337 12.96 -24.36 4.62
N PHE A 338 12.18 -23.31 4.87
CA PHE A 338 12.17 -22.07 4.08
C PHE A 338 11.77 -22.27 2.61
N ASN A 339 10.94 -23.27 2.31
CA ASN A 339 10.20 -23.30 1.05
C ASN A 339 9.05 -22.29 1.15
N VAL A 340 8.85 -21.49 0.11
CA VAL A 340 7.73 -20.54 0.03
C VAL A 340 6.45 -21.34 -0.20
N THR A 341 5.54 -21.25 0.76
CA THR A 341 4.24 -21.93 0.73
C THR A 341 3.11 -21.01 0.31
N GLY A 342 3.33 -19.69 0.36
CA GLY A 342 2.31 -18.71 0.03
C GLY A 342 2.85 -17.29 -0.06
N ILE A 343 2.22 -16.49 -0.92
CA ILE A 343 2.35 -15.04 -1.00
C ILE A 343 0.93 -14.51 -0.77
N ILE A 344 0.74 -13.85 0.37
CA ILE A 344 -0.56 -13.38 0.84
C ILE A 344 -0.61 -11.85 0.81
N ASP A 345 -1.71 -11.27 1.29
CA ASP A 345 -1.88 -9.81 1.45
C ASP A 345 -1.81 -9.00 0.14
N TRP A 346 -2.56 -9.46 -0.86
CA TRP A 346 -2.69 -8.82 -2.18
C TRP A 346 -3.62 -7.60 -2.18
N GLU A 347 -3.97 -7.06 -1.00
CA GLU A 347 -4.69 -5.80 -0.88
C GLU A 347 -3.88 -4.68 -1.57
N TRP A 348 -4.56 -3.81 -2.32
CA TRP A 348 -3.98 -2.71 -3.10
C TRP A 348 -3.02 -3.10 -4.24
N ALA A 349 -2.96 -4.39 -4.62
CA ALA A 349 -2.20 -4.81 -5.79
C ALA A 349 -2.65 -4.05 -7.05
N HIS A 350 -1.69 -3.77 -7.92
CA HIS A 350 -1.92 -2.99 -9.14
C HIS A 350 -0.93 -3.39 -10.22
N THR A 351 -1.25 -3.09 -11.46
CA THR A 351 -0.33 -3.23 -12.59
C THR A 351 0.61 -2.04 -12.62
N ALA A 352 1.87 -2.28 -12.94
CA ALA A 352 2.92 -1.26 -13.00
C ALA A 352 3.89 -1.56 -14.16
N PRO A 353 4.62 -0.57 -14.70
CA PRO A 353 5.59 -0.85 -15.74
C PRO A 353 6.73 -1.74 -15.21
N PRO A 354 7.48 -2.43 -16.08
CA PRO A 354 8.53 -3.40 -15.69
C PRO A 354 9.49 -2.88 -14.62
N ALA A 355 9.95 -1.63 -14.75
CA ALA A 355 10.87 -0.98 -13.81
C ALA A 355 10.33 -0.82 -12.38
N HIS A 356 9.02 -1.00 -12.17
CA HIS A 356 8.38 -0.98 -10.85
C HIS A 356 7.92 -2.37 -10.41
N ALA A 357 7.34 -3.15 -11.35
CA ALA A 357 6.81 -4.48 -11.07
C ALA A 357 7.92 -5.51 -10.76
N PHE A 358 9.09 -5.39 -11.39
CA PHE A 358 10.23 -6.31 -11.23
C PHE A 358 11.44 -5.68 -10.54
N ASN A 359 11.23 -4.54 -9.88
CA ASN A 359 12.26 -3.93 -9.04
C ASN A 359 12.49 -4.75 -7.76
N SER A 360 13.53 -4.41 -7.00
CA SER A 360 13.77 -5.02 -5.69
C SER A 360 12.56 -4.84 -4.77
N PRO A 361 12.06 -5.89 -4.12
CA PRO A 361 11.09 -5.77 -3.04
C PRO A 361 11.60 -4.84 -1.93
N VAL A 362 10.72 -4.06 -1.30
CA VAL A 362 11.09 -3.18 -0.19
C VAL A 362 11.77 -3.95 0.95
N GLY A 363 11.36 -5.19 1.19
CA GLY A 363 11.96 -6.05 2.21
C GLY A 363 13.44 -6.39 2.00
N LEU A 364 13.99 -6.18 0.80
CA LEU A 364 15.41 -6.43 0.47
C LEU A 364 16.28 -5.16 0.55
N LEU A 365 15.68 -3.99 0.77
CA LEU A 365 16.42 -2.72 0.80
C LEU A 365 17.36 -2.66 2.01
N PRO A 366 18.58 -2.10 1.86
CA PRO A 366 19.48 -1.83 2.98
C PRO A 366 18.94 -0.65 3.79
N VAL A 367 17.99 -0.88 4.70
CA VAL A 367 17.16 0.16 5.34
C VAL A 367 17.98 1.36 5.83
N ALA A 368 19.03 1.17 6.62
CA ALA A 368 19.83 2.27 7.16
C ALA A 368 20.49 3.13 6.06
N ASP A 369 21.12 2.48 5.07
CA ASP A 369 21.77 3.17 3.96
C ASP A 369 20.76 3.82 3.02
N PHE A 370 19.62 3.16 2.82
CA PHE A 370 18.52 3.70 2.04
C PHE A 370 18.00 4.98 2.68
N TYR A 371 17.69 4.99 3.97
CA TYR A 371 17.24 6.20 4.67
C TYR A 371 18.33 7.27 4.81
N SER A 372 19.61 6.90 4.82
CA SER A 372 20.72 7.87 4.79
C SER A 372 20.96 8.50 3.40
N GLY A 373 20.22 8.08 2.37
CA GLY A 373 20.29 8.63 1.01
C GLY A 373 21.27 7.94 0.08
N SER A 374 21.86 6.79 0.47
CA SER A 374 22.74 6.02 -0.41
C SER A 374 22.00 5.45 -1.62
N ASN A 375 22.56 5.64 -2.82
CA ASN A 375 22.00 5.07 -4.04
C ASN A 375 22.62 3.71 -4.42
N ASP A 376 23.51 3.18 -3.59
CA ASP A 376 24.11 1.87 -3.79
C ASP A 376 23.10 0.75 -3.51
N LEU A 377 23.33 -0.40 -4.13
CA LEU A 377 22.57 -1.62 -3.86
C LEU A 377 23.08 -2.31 -2.59
N GLY A 378 22.15 -2.81 -1.78
CA GLY A 378 22.47 -3.71 -0.68
C GLY A 378 22.82 -5.12 -1.15
N ASP A 379 23.36 -5.92 -0.24
CA ASP A 379 23.78 -7.31 -0.51
C ASP A 379 22.60 -8.19 -0.97
N ASP A 380 21.46 -8.10 -0.29
CA ASP A 380 20.27 -8.89 -0.62
C ASP A 380 19.73 -8.51 -2.01
N GLU A 381 19.70 -7.23 -2.36
CA GLU A 381 19.32 -6.77 -3.71
C GLU A 381 20.31 -7.29 -4.78
N ALA A 382 21.60 -7.24 -4.49
CA ALA A 382 22.63 -7.71 -5.40
C ALA A 382 22.58 -9.23 -5.62
N ILE A 383 22.22 -10.00 -4.59
CA ILE A 383 21.96 -11.44 -4.69
C ILE A 383 20.69 -11.68 -5.50
N PHE A 384 19.61 -10.97 -5.21
CA PHE A 384 18.33 -11.13 -5.89
C PHE A 384 18.42 -10.84 -7.40
N ALA A 385 19.10 -9.76 -7.78
CA ALA A 385 19.38 -9.44 -9.18
C ALA A 385 20.11 -10.57 -9.91
N ARG A 386 21.17 -11.14 -9.29
CA ARG A 386 21.89 -12.28 -9.88
C ARG A 386 21.01 -13.51 -10.05
N LEU A 387 20.15 -13.80 -9.06
CA LEU A 387 19.23 -14.94 -9.15
C LEU A 387 18.24 -14.78 -10.31
N LEU A 388 17.71 -13.57 -10.54
CA LEU A 388 16.86 -13.28 -11.69
C LEU A 388 17.63 -13.47 -13.01
N GLU A 389 18.83 -12.90 -13.13
CA GLU A 389 19.70 -13.03 -14.31
C GLU A 389 20.01 -14.50 -14.63
N GLU A 390 20.43 -15.29 -13.63
CA GLU A 390 20.77 -16.70 -13.78
C GLU A 390 19.57 -17.57 -14.14
N LYS A 391 18.39 -17.26 -13.60
CA LYS A 391 17.16 -18.00 -13.90
C LYS A 391 16.62 -17.67 -15.28
N GLY A 392 16.70 -16.41 -15.71
CA GLY A 392 16.32 -16.03 -17.08
C GLY A 392 17.19 -16.71 -18.14
N ARG A 393 18.52 -16.65 -17.97
CA ARG A 393 19.47 -17.32 -18.88
C ARG A 393 19.22 -18.82 -19.01
N ARG A 394 18.96 -19.51 -17.88
CA ARG A 394 18.71 -20.97 -17.88
C ARG A 394 17.43 -21.37 -18.62
N ARG A 395 16.45 -20.48 -18.71
CA ARG A 395 15.18 -20.73 -19.41
C ARG A 395 15.27 -20.42 -20.91
N GLY A 396 16.41 -19.93 -21.40
CA GLY A 396 16.62 -19.60 -22.81
C GLY A 396 15.93 -18.32 -23.26
N ASP A 397 15.46 -17.51 -22.31
CA ASP A 397 14.67 -16.31 -22.55
C ASP A 397 15.58 -15.09 -22.42
N LEU A 398 16.26 -14.73 -23.52
CA LEU A 398 17.26 -13.65 -23.56
C LEU A 398 16.64 -12.26 -23.28
N ASP A 399 15.33 -12.12 -23.47
CA ASP A 399 14.56 -10.90 -23.13
C ASP A 399 14.19 -10.83 -21.63
N LEU A 400 14.54 -11.86 -20.84
CA LEU A 400 14.19 -12.02 -19.43
C LEU A 400 15.28 -11.52 -18.46
N ASP A 401 16.00 -10.46 -18.80
CA ASP A 401 16.92 -9.82 -17.83
C ASP A 401 16.14 -8.97 -16.82
N LEU A 402 15.31 -9.61 -15.99
CA LEU A 402 14.59 -8.93 -14.90
C LEU A 402 15.54 -8.37 -13.84
N GLY A 403 16.75 -8.93 -13.72
CA GLY A 403 17.77 -8.43 -12.79
C GLY A 403 18.19 -7.00 -13.10
N ARG A 404 18.13 -6.56 -14.36
CA ARG A 404 18.37 -5.16 -14.75
C ARG A 404 17.47 -4.17 -14.01
N PHE A 405 16.20 -4.52 -13.77
CA PHE A 405 15.25 -3.65 -13.08
C PHE A 405 15.59 -3.51 -11.61
N VAL A 406 16.14 -4.56 -10.98
CA VAL A 406 16.69 -4.48 -9.62
C VAL A 406 17.95 -3.61 -9.62
N ARG A 407 18.86 -3.83 -10.59
CA ARG A 407 20.14 -3.10 -10.67
C ARG A 407 19.98 -1.61 -10.88
N ARG A 408 19.01 -1.20 -11.71
CA ARG A 408 18.77 0.20 -12.09
C ARG A 408 17.59 0.84 -11.36
N GLY A 409 16.86 0.07 -10.56
CA GLY A 409 15.57 0.48 -9.99
C GLY A 409 15.65 1.41 -8.78
N ARG A 410 16.86 1.78 -8.31
CA ARG A 410 17.01 2.65 -7.14
C ARG A 410 16.31 3.99 -7.33
N LEU A 411 16.39 4.58 -8.51
CA LEU A 411 15.71 5.85 -8.82
C LEU A 411 14.19 5.73 -8.67
N GLN A 412 13.61 4.62 -9.14
CA GLN A 412 12.17 4.35 -9.01
C GLN A 412 11.77 4.12 -7.54
N HIS A 413 12.58 3.43 -6.73
CA HIS A 413 12.31 3.36 -5.27
C HIS A 413 12.31 4.74 -4.64
N ARG A 414 13.34 5.56 -4.91
CA ARG A 414 13.47 6.92 -4.38
C ARG A 414 12.25 7.77 -4.72
N CYS A 415 11.83 7.73 -5.99
CA CYS A 415 10.65 8.45 -6.46
C CYS A 415 9.38 7.96 -5.77
N ALA A 416 9.14 6.65 -5.74
CA ALA A 416 7.95 6.06 -5.13
C ALA A 416 7.82 6.39 -3.64
N PHE A 417 8.94 6.30 -2.89
CA PHE A 417 8.96 6.70 -1.48
C PHE A 417 8.65 8.20 -1.35
N CYS A 418 9.34 9.08 -2.07
CA CYS A 418 9.11 10.53 -1.94
C CYS A 418 7.69 10.98 -2.35
N CYS A 419 7.02 10.26 -3.26
CA CYS A 419 5.64 10.59 -3.67
C CYS A 419 4.58 10.24 -2.62
N GLY A 420 4.87 9.35 -1.68
CA GLY A 420 3.88 8.82 -0.74
C GLY A 420 4.37 8.67 0.71
N TYR A 421 5.53 9.24 1.05
CA TYR A 421 6.12 9.12 2.37
C TYR A 421 5.30 9.89 3.41
N ASP A 422 5.19 9.32 4.61
CA ASP A 422 4.69 10.04 5.77
C ASP A 422 5.81 10.93 6.33
N LEU A 423 5.59 12.24 6.41
CA LEU A 423 6.58 13.21 6.89
C LEU A 423 6.72 13.22 8.42
N ALA A 424 6.10 12.26 9.13
CA ALA A 424 6.28 12.05 10.56
C ALA A 424 7.75 11.78 10.93
N ASP A 425 8.46 10.93 10.17
CA ASP A 425 9.92 10.77 10.28
C ASP A 425 10.62 11.77 9.34
N TRP A 426 10.74 13.01 9.83
CA TRP A 426 11.31 14.09 9.06
C TRP A 426 12.79 13.88 8.73
N ASP A 427 13.56 13.36 9.67
CA ASP A 427 15.01 13.16 9.51
C ASP A 427 15.28 12.04 8.49
N GLY A 428 14.54 10.93 8.58
CA GLY A 428 14.56 9.86 7.57
C GLY A 428 14.14 10.37 6.19
N PHE A 429 13.08 11.17 6.11
CA PHE A 429 12.62 11.75 4.85
C PHE A 429 13.67 12.64 4.16
N GLN A 430 14.40 13.46 4.91
CA GLN A 430 15.43 14.32 4.33
C GLN A 430 16.52 13.52 3.61
N GLY A 431 16.92 12.37 4.17
CA GLY A 431 17.87 11.47 3.52
C GLY A 431 17.29 10.81 2.27
N LEU A 432 16.03 10.35 2.31
CA LEU A 432 15.33 9.83 1.13
C LEU A 432 15.28 10.85 -0.02
N PHE A 433 14.89 12.08 0.31
CA PHE A 433 14.71 13.15 -0.66
C PHE A 433 16.02 13.66 -1.25
N ARG A 434 17.09 13.74 -0.43
CA ARG A 434 18.44 13.99 -0.95
C ARG A 434 18.88 12.88 -1.90
N GLY A 435 18.72 11.61 -1.49
CA GLY A 435 19.06 10.46 -2.33
C GLY A 435 18.34 10.48 -3.69
N LEU A 436 17.06 10.87 -3.73
CA LEU A 436 16.32 11.06 -4.98
C LEU A 436 16.94 12.14 -5.88
N ARG A 437 17.23 13.31 -5.33
CA ARG A 437 17.83 14.44 -6.07
C ARG A 437 19.20 14.07 -6.64
N ASP A 438 20.02 13.39 -5.83
CA ASP A 438 21.33 12.89 -6.24
C ASP A 438 21.20 11.84 -7.35
N ALA A 439 20.26 10.89 -7.23
CA ALA A 439 20.02 9.86 -8.24
C ALA A 439 19.50 10.44 -9.56
N ALA A 440 18.65 11.46 -9.51
CA ALA A 440 18.11 12.12 -10.69
C ALA A 440 19.09 13.14 -11.31
N GLY A 441 20.17 13.50 -10.61
CA GLY A 441 21.08 14.56 -11.04
C GLY A 441 20.47 15.97 -11.03
N VAL A 442 19.38 16.18 -10.29
CA VAL A 442 18.64 17.46 -10.22
C VAL A 442 18.71 18.00 -8.81
N ASP A 443 19.28 19.20 -8.66
CA ASP A 443 19.52 19.82 -7.36
C ASP A 443 20.31 18.92 -6.38
N GLY A 444 21.14 18.00 -6.89
CA GLY A 444 21.95 17.09 -6.09
C GLY A 444 22.99 17.81 -5.21
N GLY A 445 23.35 17.20 -4.09
CA GLY A 445 24.34 17.70 -3.12
C GLY A 445 23.88 18.85 -2.21
N LEU A 446 22.76 19.51 -2.49
CA LEU A 446 22.25 20.59 -1.62
C LEU A 446 21.64 20.02 -0.33
N GLY A 447 21.98 20.65 0.80
CA GLY A 447 21.30 20.41 2.07
C GLY A 447 19.84 20.87 2.04
N TRP A 448 19.04 20.46 3.03
CA TRP A 448 17.61 20.78 3.08
C TRP A 448 17.34 22.29 3.03
N GLU A 449 17.99 23.09 3.88
CA GLU A 449 17.73 24.55 3.95
C GLU A 449 18.14 25.29 2.67
N GLU A 450 19.25 24.87 2.05
CA GLU A 450 19.72 25.42 0.78
C GLU A 450 18.73 25.10 -0.34
N TRP A 451 18.33 23.82 -0.44
CA TRP A 451 17.33 23.37 -1.41
C TRP A 451 15.99 24.08 -1.20
N LYS A 452 15.51 24.18 0.04
CA LYS A 452 14.27 24.88 0.38
C LYS A 452 14.34 26.35 -0.05
N GLY A 453 15.47 27.02 0.19
CA GLY A 453 15.68 28.38 -0.30
C GLY A 453 15.60 28.51 -1.83
N VAL A 454 16.15 27.54 -2.57
CA VAL A 454 16.03 27.47 -4.03
C VAL A 454 14.58 27.23 -4.45
N ALA A 455 13.91 26.24 -3.85
CA ALA A 455 12.53 25.89 -4.15
C ALA A 455 11.56 27.05 -3.87
N MET A 456 11.73 27.75 -2.74
CA MET A 456 10.94 28.94 -2.39
C MET A 456 11.03 30.04 -3.45
N ARG A 457 12.22 30.27 -4.03
CA ARG A 457 12.39 31.22 -5.13
C ARG A 457 11.82 30.69 -6.44
N ARG A 458 12.05 29.42 -6.75
CA ARG A 458 11.58 28.74 -7.97
C ARG A 458 10.06 28.78 -8.07
N TYR A 459 9.36 28.62 -6.95
CA TYR A 459 7.89 28.53 -6.88
C TYR A 459 7.23 29.77 -6.28
N ALA A 460 7.94 30.90 -6.15
CA ALA A 460 7.43 32.11 -5.49
C ALA A 460 6.12 32.67 -6.10
N GLU A 461 5.92 32.43 -7.40
CA GLU A 461 4.75 32.89 -8.15
C GLU A 461 3.57 31.91 -8.11
N GLU A 462 3.77 30.68 -7.63
CA GLU A 462 2.75 29.65 -7.56
C GLU A 462 1.65 30.04 -6.57
N ALA A 463 0.39 30.01 -7.03
CA ALA A 463 -0.76 30.41 -6.22
C ALA A 463 -0.90 29.55 -4.96
N GLY A 464 -0.61 28.24 -5.06
CA GLY A 464 -0.67 27.33 -3.92
C GLY A 464 0.35 27.66 -2.83
N LEU A 465 1.59 27.99 -3.20
CA LEU A 465 2.61 28.38 -2.22
C LEU A 465 2.23 29.69 -1.51
N ARG A 466 1.78 30.69 -2.27
CA ARG A 466 1.31 31.98 -1.73
C ARG A 466 0.16 31.81 -0.74
N LEU A 467 -0.79 30.93 -1.05
CA LEU A 467 -1.92 30.61 -0.17
C LEU A 467 -1.48 29.94 1.14
N LEU A 468 -0.49 29.05 1.10
CA LEU A 468 0.01 28.40 2.31
C LEU A 468 0.80 29.36 3.19
N LEU A 469 1.61 30.23 2.58
CA LEU A 469 2.38 31.26 3.29
C LEU A 469 1.46 32.29 3.97
N SER A 470 0.37 32.71 3.32
CA SER A 470 -0.58 33.64 3.95
C SER A 470 -1.24 33.02 5.19
N ARG A 471 -1.67 31.75 5.10
CA ARG A 471 -2.23 31.01 6.24
C ARG A 471 -1.24 30.86 7.40
N GLN A 472 0.04 30.64 7.10
CA GLN A 472 1.08 30.55 8.12
C GLN A 472 1.32 31.90 8.80
N GLY A 473 1.33 33.00 8.02
CA GLY A 473 1.41 34.36 8.54
C GLY A 473 0.23 34.73 9.44
N ASP A 474 -1.00 34.40 9.04
CA ASP A 474 -2.20 34.63 9.84
C ASP A 474 -2.20 33.84 11.15
N ALA A 475 -1.71 32.59 11.12
CA ALA A 475 -1.59 31.77 12.33
C ALA A 475 -0.62 32.37 13.35
N LEU A 476 0.54 32.88 12.90
CA LEU A 476 1.52 33.54 13.76
C LEU A 476 0.98 34.85 14.35
N CYS A 477 0.22 35.63 13.58
CA CYS A 477 -0.42 36.86 14.06
C CYS A 477 -1.56 36.61 15.06
N SER A 478 -2.28 35.47 14.94
CA SER A 478 -3.39 35.11 15.85
C SER A 478 -2.94 34.56 17.22
N GLN A 479 -1.64 34.35 17.42
CA GLN A 479 -1.04 33.86 18.66
C GLN A 479 -0.34 34.96 19.49
N VAL A 480 -0.34 36.22 19.03
CA VAL A 480 0.30 37.38 19.70
C VAL A 480 -0.72 38.23 20.46
#